data_AF-A0A3L7LR06-F1
#
_entry.id   AF-A0A3L7LR06-F1
#
_cell.length_a   1.000
_cell.length_b   1.000
_cell.length_c   1.000
_cell.angle_alpha   90.00
_cell.angle_beta   90.00
_cell.angle_gamma   90.00
#
_symmetry.space_group_name_H-M   'P 1'
#
loop_
_entity.id
_entity.type
_entity.pdbx_description
1 polymer ?
#
loop_
_entity_poly.entity_id
_entity_poly.type
_entity_poly.pdbx_seq_one_letter_code
_entity_poly.pdbx_strand_id
1 'polypeptide(L)'
;MFGPANEQGYFDALVCHAGAGVDIVSLIGLLPLQEVPDAIRRIDCYIATDSGNVYIADTLQVPVIGFASPCEAKEQRPLNKALIILPEIIPPSSFVFAALY
;
A
#
# COMPACT_ATOMS: atom_id res chain seq x y z
N MET A 1 -9.54 -4.34 2.02
CA MET A 1 -9.05 -3.55 0.85
C MET A 1 -9.28 -2.08 1.13
N PHE A 2 -8.24 -1.26 0.96
CA PHE A 2 -8.29 0.19 1.09
C PHE A 2 -8.04 0.84 -0.27
N GLY A 3 -8.62 2.01 -0.51
CA GLY A 3 -8.41 2.74 -1.77
C GLY A 3 -9.48 3.81 -2.02
N PRO A 4 -9.23 4.78 -2.90
CA PRO A 4 -10.24 5.70 -3.39
C PRO A 4 -11.28 5.00 -4.29
N ALA A 5 -12.47 5.61 -4.45
CA ALA A 5 -13.60 5.00 -5.16
C ALA A 5 -13.30 4.59 -6.62
N ASN A 6 -12.33 5.24 -7.27
CA ASN A 6 -11.92 4.90 -8.64
C ASN A 6 -11.09 3.60 -8.74
N GLU A 7 -10.72 2.98 -7.62
CA GLU A 7 -10.05 1.68 -7.60
C GLU A 7 -11.01 0.47 -7.58
N GLN A 8 -12.33 0.71 -7.57
CA GLN A 8 -13.33 -0.35 -7.54
C GLN A 8 -13.14 -1.38 -8.66
N GLY A 9 -12.79 -0.95 -9.87
CA GLY A 9 -12.55 -1.87 -10.99
C GLY A 9 -11.38 -2.84 -10.76
N TYR A 10 -10.33 -2.41 -10.06
CA TYR A 10 -9.21 -3.29 -9.69
C TYR A 10 -9.62 -4.30 -8.62
N PHE A 11 -10.45 -3.88 -7.66
CA PHE A 11 -11.03 -4.77 -6.67
C PHE A 11 -11.93 -5.84 -7.28
N ASP A 12 -12.80 -5.46 -8.22
CA ASP A 12 -13.68 -6.40 -8.90
C ASP A 12 -12.86 -7.46 -9.67
N ALA A 13 -11.77 -7.04 -10.33
CA ALA A 13 -10.84 -7.95 -10.98
C ALA A 13 -10.12 -8.88 -9.98
N LEU A 14 -9.73 -8.39 -8.81
CA LEU A 14 -9.12 -9.20 -7.75
C LEU A 14 -10.10 -10.26 -7.23
N VAL A 15 -11.35 -9.89 -6.94
CA VAL A 15 -12.39 -10.81 -6.48
C VAL A 15 -12.63 -11.91 -7.52
N CYS A 16 -12.67 -11.56 -8.81
CA CYS A 16 -12.79 -12.53 -9.90
C CYS A 16 -11.63 -13.54 -9.91
N HIS A 17 -10.39 -13.10 -9.68
CA HIS A 17 -9.21 -13.98 -9.63
C HIS A 17 -9.09 -14.81 -8.35
N ALA A 18 -9.51 -14.26 -7.20
CA ALA A 18 -9.43 -14.94 -5.91
C ALA A 18 -10.36 -16.18 -5.85
N GLY A 19 -11.42 -16.18 -6.65
CA GLY A 19 -12.37 -17.29 -6.73
C GLY A 19 -13.33 -17.35 -5.54
N ALA A 20 -14.20 -18.36 -5.55
CA ALA A 20 -15.18 -18.56 -4.47
C ALA A 20 -14.50 -19.10 -3.20
N GLY A 21 -14.80 -18.49 -2.05
CA GLY A 21 -14.36 -18.96 -0.73
C GLY A 21 -13.38 -18.04 0.02
N VAL A 22 -12.96 -16.93 -0.58
CA VAL A 22 -12.16 -15.90 0.09
C VAL A 22 -13.08 -14.81 0.66
N ASP A 23 -12.98 -14.55 1.95
CA ASP A 23 -13.68 -13.42 2.58
C ASP A 23 -12.83 -12.14 2.43
N ILE A 24 -13.33 -11.19 1.64
CA ILE A 24 -12.63 -9.94 1.35
C ILE A 24 -13.51 -8.76 1.74
N VAL A 25 -13.16 -8.09 2.84
CA VAL A 25 -13.80 -6.84 3.25
C VAL A 25 -13.21 -5.68 2.44
N SER A 26 -14.08 -4.97 1.71
CA SER A 26 -13.70 -3.76 0.97
C SER A 26 -14.13 -2.50 1.70
N LEU A 27 -13.20 -1.56 1.86
CA LEU A 27 -13.42 -0.21 2.37
C LEU A 27 -13.11 0.85 1.29
N ILE A 28 -13.03 0.41 0.03
CA ILE A 28 -12.72 1.27 -1.13
C ILE A 28 -13.81 2.34 -1.27
N GLY A 29 -13.40 3.61 -1.26
CA GLY A 29 -14.32 4.75 -1.36
C GLY A 29 -15.26 4.96 -0.17
N LEU A 30 -15.13 4.15 0.91
CA LEU A 30 -16.02 4.21 2.07
C LEU A 30 -15.47 5.03 3.23
N LEU A 31 -14.14 5.19 3.31
CA LEU A 31 -13.49 5.91 4.41
C LEU A 31 -13.04 7.32 3.98
N PRO A 32 -13.34 8.36 4.77
CA PRO A 32 -12.63 9.63 4.66
C PRO A 32 -11.16 9.44 5.10
N LEU A 33 -10.26 10.28 4.57
CA LEU A 33 -8.82 10.16 4.82
C LEU A 33 -8.47 10.14 6.32
N GLN A 34 -9.21 10.91 7.13
CA GLN A 34 -9.01 11.02 8.57
C GLN A 34 -9.31 9.73 9.34
N GLU A 35 -10.13 8.84 8.78
CA GLU A 35 -10.51 7.56 9.41
C GLU A 35 -9.62 6.40 8.97
N VAL A 36 -8.83 6.59 7.91
CA VAL A 36 -7.90 5.56 7.40
C VAL A 36 -6.92 5.08 8.49
N PRO A 37 -6.29 5.95 9.31
CA PRO A 37 -5.40 5.51 10.38
C PRO A 37 -6.09 4.57 11.39
N ASP A 38 -7.32 4.89 11.81
CA ASP A 38 -8.06 4.08 12.79
C ASP A 38 -8.43 2.71 12.24
N ALA A 39 -8.77 2.64 10.95
CA ALA A 39 -9.03 1.38 10.27
C ALA A 39 -7.74 0.55 10.10
N ILE A 40 -6.63 1.17 9.69
CA ILE A 40 -5.33 0.49 9.55
C ILE A 40 -4.82 -0.03 10.90
N ARG A 41 -5.03 0.69 12.01
CA ARG A 41 -4.57 0.24 13.34
C ARG A 41 -5.17 -1.10 13.79
N ARG A 42 -6.28 -1.54 13.18
CA ARG A 42 -7.02 -2.75 13.55
C ARG A 42 -6.59 -4.00 12.78
N ILE A 43 -5.65 -3.88 11.83
CA ILE A 43 -5.17 -5.02 11.03
C ILE A 43 -3.83 -5.53 11.56
N ASP A 44 -3.54 -6.81 11.32
CA ASP A 44 -2.29 -7.43 11.79
C ASP A 44 -1.07 -7.12 10.89
N CYS A 45 -1.32 -6.81 9.61
CA CYS A 45 -0.30 -6.52 8.61
C CYS A 45 -0.89 -5.70 7.46
N TYR A 46 -0.13 -4.73 6.95
CA TYR A 46 -0.48 -3.92 5.78
C TYR A 46 0.36 -4.34 4.57
N ILE A 47 -0.28 -4.79 3.49
CA ILE A 47 0.39 -5.23 2.27
C ILE A 47 0.02 -4.27 1.14
N ALA A 48 1.02 -3.64 0.52
CA ALA A 48 0.78 -2.70 -0.57
C ALA A 48 2.04 -2.39 -1.39
N THR A 49 1.86 -1.68 -2.49
CA THR A 49 2.94 -0.96 -3.18
C THR A 49 3.26 0.35 -2.47
N ASP A 50 4.33 1.03 -2.91
CA ASP A 50 4.63 2.40 -2.48
C ASP A 50 3.42 3.34 -2.71
N SER A 51 2.75 3.73 -1.62
CA SER A 51 1.50 4.50 -1.61
C SER A 51 1.34 5.25 -0.29
N GLY A 52 0.51 6.30 -0.26
CA GLY A 52 0.28 7.12 0.93
C GLY A 52 -0.09 6.30 2.19
N ASN A 53 -0.93 5.27 2.03
CA ASN A 53 -1.39 4.44 3.15
C ASN A 53 -0.28 3.60 3.79
N VAL A 54 0.77 3.24 3.04
CA VAL A 54 1.91 2.50 3.58
C VAL A 54 2.63 3.32 4.67
N TYR A 55 2.77 4.64 4.46
CA TYR A 55 3.39 5.53 5.44
C TYR A 55 2.52 5.73 6.68
N ILE A 56 1.18 5.70 6.53
CA ILE A 56 0.24 5.69 7.66
C ILE A 56 0.43 4.41 8.48
N ALA A 57 0.46 3.24 7.83
CA ALA A 57 0.69 1.96 8.50
C ALA A 57 2.04 1.92 9.23
N ASP A 58 3.11 2.39 8.58
CA ASP A 58 4.45 2.46 9.17
C ASP A 58 4.48 3.37 10.41
N THR A 59 3.83 4.54 10.35
CA THR A 59 3.71 5.48 11.49
C THR A 59 2.96 4.85 12.67
N LEU A 60 1.96 4.02 12.40
CA LEU A 60 1.19 3.29 13.40
C LEU A 60 1.90 2.02 13.90
N GLN A 61 3.09 1.72 13.39
CA GLN A 61 3.87 0.52 13.70
C GLN A 61 3.15 -0.80 13.36
N VAL A 62 2.19 -0.75 12.44
CA VAL A 62 1.59 -1.95 11.83
C VAL A 62 2.66 -2.57 10.91
N PRO A 63 2.93 -3.88 10.98
CA PRO A 63 3.86 -4.53 10.07
C PRO A 63 3.50 -4.28 8.61
N VAL A 64 4.48 -3.92 7.78
CA VAL A 64 4.30 -3.63 6.35
C VAL A 64 5.01 -4.69 5.50
N ILE A 65 4.30 -5.22 4.50
CA ILE A 65 4.91 -5.91 3.37
C ILE A 65 4.75 -5.01 2.15
N GLY A 66 5.86 -4.41 1.72
CA GLY A 66 5.91 -3.45 0.63
C GLY A 66 6.41 -4.08 -0.67
N PHE A 67 5.69 -3.93 -1.77
CA PHE A 67 6.22 -4.19 -3.10
C PHE A 67 6.87 -2.91 -3.63
N ALA A 68 8.19 -2.92 -3.78
CA ALA A 68 8.90 -1.76 -4.29
C ALA A 68 8.59 -1.55 -5.77
N SER A 69 8.30 -0.30 -6.10
CA SER A 69 8.19 0.21 -7.46
C SER A 69 9.58 0.76 -7.88
N PRO A 70 9.75 1.45 -9.02
CA PRO A 70 11.04 2.05 -9.38
C PRO A 70 11.32 3.35 -8.57
N CYS A 71 10.93 3.39 -7.31
CA CYS A 71 11.22 4.49 -6.39
C CYS A 71 12.57 4.29 -5.69
N GLU A 72 13.27 5.39 -5.41
CA GLU A 72 14.48 5.36 -4.59
C GLU A 72 14.13 4.97 -3.15
N ALA A 73 14.41 3.71 -2.80
CA ALA A 73 14.09 3.14 -1.50
C ALA A 73 14.79 3.87 -0.35
N LYS A 74 15.94 4.51 -0.56
CA LYS A 74 16.58 5.32 0.48
C LYS A 74 15.77 6.55 0.86
N GLU A 75 14.92 7.05 -0.03
CA GLU A 75 14.13 8.26 0.17
C GLU A 75 12.72 7.96 0.67
N GLN A 76 12.14 6.83 0.25
CA GLN A 76 10.69 6.58 0.34
C GLN A 76 10.31 5.24 0.97
N ARG A 77 11.23 4.49 1.59
CA ARG A 77 10.85 3.22 2.24
C ARG A 77 10.23 3.43 3.63
N PRO A 78 9.29 2.56 4.05
CA PRO A 78 8.94 2.37 5.46
C PRO A 78 10.18 2.13 6.34
N LEU A 79 10.17 2.67 7.56
CA LEU A 79 11.33 2.66 8.45
C LEU A 79 11.18 1.70 9.63
N ASN A 80 9.96 1.30 10.00
CA ASN A 80 9.70 0.46 11.17
C ASN A 80 9.68 -1.04 10.79
N LYS A 81 8.58 -1.75 11.08
CA LYS A 81 8.43 -3.19 10.90
C LYS A 81 8.12 -3.51 9.44
N ALA A 82 9.11 -3.42 8.55
CA ALA A 82 8.88 -3.54 7.12
C ALA A 82 9.68 -4.67 6.45
N LEU A 83 8.99 -5.46 5.63
CA LEU A 83 9.57 -6.35 4.62
C LEU A 83 9.35 -5.72 3.24
N ILE A 84 10.43 -5.43 2.52
CA ILE A 84 10.36 -4.83 1.18
C ILE A 84 10.76 -5.87 0.13
N ILE A 85 9.84 -6.16 -0.79
CA ILE A 85 10.05 -7.04 -1.94
C ILE A 85 10.53 -6.17 -3.10
N LEU A 86 11.79 -6.34 -3.49
CA LEU A 86 12.44 -5.57 -4.56
C LEU A 86 12.31 -6.29 -5.90
N PRO A 87 12.09 -5.56 -7.01
CA PRO A 87 12.26 -6.13 -8.35
C PRO A 87 13.74 -6.42 -8.64
N GLU A 88 14.03 -7.54 -9.29
CA GLU A 88 15.41 -7.99 -9.52
C GLU A 88 16.19 -7.11 -10.52
N ILE A 89 15.52 -6.53 -11.52
CA ILE A 89 16.18 -5.90 -12.69
C ILE A 89 15.67 -4.47 -12.96
N ILE A 90 14.96 -3.85 -12.02
CA ILE A 90 14.41 -2.49 -12.23
C ILE A 90 15.18 -1.49 -11.35
N PRO A 91 16.07 -0.66 -11.91
CA PRO A 91 16.74 0.39 -11.15
C PRO A 91 15.76 1.51 -10.75
N PRO A 92 16.05 2.28 -9.69
CA PRO A 92 15.25 3.46 -9.35
C PRO A 92 15.22 4.48 -10.49
N SER A 93 14.02 4.99 -10.79
CA SER A 93 13.78 6.07 -11.76
C SER A 93 12.90 7.19 -11.20
N SER A 94 12.33 7.01 -10.01
CA SER A 94 11.53 7.99 -9.28
C SER A 94 12.24 8.41 -7.99
N PHE A 95 12.49 9.71 -7.85
CA PHE A 95 13.24 10.32 -6.75
C PHE A 95 12.46 11.52 -6.22
N VAL A 96 12.29 11.61 -4.90
CA VAL A 96 11.62 12.74 -4.24
C VAL A 96 12.52 13.97 -4.24
N PHE A 97 13.80 13.80 -3.95
CA PHE A 97 14.71 14.95 -3.79
C PHE A 97 15.31 15.45 -5.11
N ALA A 98 15.12 14.70 -6.20
CA ALA A 98 15.61 15.05 -7.53
C ALA A 98 14.48 15.21 -8.57
N ALA A 99 13.23 15.33 -8.13
CA ALA A 99 12.10 15.57 -9.03
C ALA A 99 12.23 16.93 -9.72
N LEU A 100 12.08 16.95 -11.05
CA LEU A 100 12.01 18.18 -11.84
C LEU A 100 10.62 18.82 -11.60
N TYR A 101 10.60 19.95 -10.89
CA TYR A 101 9.41 20.78 -10.66
C TYR A 101 9.26 21.89 -11.70
#